data_AF-A0A434ATA8-F1
#
_entry.id   AF-A0A434ATA8-F1
#
_cell.length_a   1.000
_cell.length_b   1.000
_cell.length_c   1.000
_cell.angle_alpha   90.00
_cell.angle_beta   90.00
_cell.angle_gamma   90.00
#
_symmetry.space_group_name_H-M   'P 1'
#
loop_
_entity.id
_entity.type
_entity.pdbx_description
1 polymer ?
#
loop_
_entity_poly.entity_id
_entity_poly.type
_entity_poly.pdbx_seq_one_letter_code
_entity_poly.pdbx_strand_id
1 'polypeptide(L)' 'MSLILSEKLNAFAELYGFLPGKGKNDHRWDGGLTYEVNENLQLDISTGIGLSKVSPDFFPSLGLSIRMP' A
#
# COMPACT_ATOMS: atom_id res chain seq x y z
N MET A 1 -4.07 -8.23 2.56
CA MET A 1 -3.65 -9.62 2.24
C MET A 1 -2.24 -9.54 1.69
N SER A 2 -1.31 -10.37 2.15
CA SER A 2 0.07 -10.43 1.63
C SER A 2 0.41 -11.82 1.11
N LEU A 3 1.26 -11.88 0.08
CA LEU A 3 1.72 -13.09 -0.58
C LEU A 3 3.24 -13.04 -0.73
N ILE A 4 3.92 -14.11 -0.31
CA ILE A 4 5.37 -14.27 -0.48
C ILE A 4 5.60 -14.82 -1.89
N LEU A 5 6.36 -14.11 -2.72
CA LEU A 5 6.70 -14.53 -4.09
C LEU A 5 8.09 -15.17 -4.17
N SER A 6 9.02 -14.73 -3.32
CA SER A 6 10.36 -15.32 -3.14
C SER A 6 10.93 -14.90 -1.78
N GLU A 7 12.16 -15.31 -1.46
CA GLU A 7 12.84 -14.95 -0.20
C GLU A 7 12.87 -13.45 0.09
N LYS A 8 12.96 -12.61 -0.95
CA LYS A 8 13.09 -11.14 -0.81
C LYS A 8 11.97 -10.33 -1.41
N LEU A 9 11.01 -10.97 -2.09
CA LEU A 9 9.95 -10.29 -2.83
C LEU A 9 8.59 -10.73 -2.29
N ASN A 10 7.79 -9.76 -1.86
CA ASN A 10 6.42 -9.97 -1.42
C ASN A 10 5.47 -9.09 -2.24
N ALA A 11 4.21 -9.50 -2.30
CA ALA A 11 3.12 -8.72 -2.86
C ALA A 11 2.05 -8.52 -1.79
N PHE A 12 1.29 -7.44 -1.92
CA PHE A 12 0.12 -7.20 -1.08
C PHE A 12 -1.02 -6.58 -1.87
N ALA A 13 -2.23 -6.75 -1.34
CA ALA A 13 -3.42 -6.05 -1.78
C ALA A 13 -4.31 -5.74 -0.56
N GLU A 14 -4.82 -4.51 -0.48
CA GLU A 14 -5.54 -4.01 0.69
C GLU A 14 -6.75 -3.16 0.27
N LEU A 15 -7.86 -3.36 0.98
CA LEU A 15 -9.02 -2.49 0.94
C LEU A 15 -8.99 -1.62 2.19
N TYR A 16 -8.96 -0.31 2.03
CA TYR A 16 -8.88 0.64 3.12
C TYR A 16 -9.71 1.89 2.83
N GLY A 17 -9.74 2.85 3.75
CA GLY A 17 -10.53 4.05 3.57
C GLY A 17 -10.59 4.93 4.80
N PHE A 18 -11.30 6.05 4.68
CA PHE A 18 -11.53 7.00 5.75
C PHE A 18 -13.03 7.14 6.00
N LEU A 19 -13.43 7.00 7.27
CA LEU A 19 -14.80 7.16 7.74
C LEU A 19 -14.89 8.43 8.61
N PRO A 20 -15.02 9.62 8.00
CA PRO A 20 -15.09 10.85 8.77
C PRO A 20 -16.43 10.94 9.52
N GLY A 21 -16.42 11.49 10.74
CA GLY A 21 -17.66 11.67 11.52
C GLY A 21 -18.70 12.59 10.87
N LYS A 22 -18.29 13.39 9.87
CA LYS A 22 -19.15 14.15 8.96
C LYS A 22 -18.55 14.14 7.56
N GLY A 23 -19.37 13.99 6.53
CA GLY A 23 -18.91 13.98 5.13
C GLY A 23 -19.21 12.64 4.44
N LYS A 24 -18.58 12.42 3.29
CA LYS A 24 -18.71 11.18 2.51
C LYS A 24 -17.58 10.22 2.89
N ASN A 25 -17.90 8.94 2.95
CA ASN A 25 -16.91 7.88 3.19
C ASN A 25 -15.98 7.75 2.00
N ASP A 26 -14.70 7.63 2.29
CA ASP A 26 -13.64 7.37 1.31
C ASP A 26 -13.32 5.88 1.36
N HIS A 27 -13.48 5.18 0.24
CA HIS A 27 -13.15 3.77 0.10
C HIS A 27 -12.13 3.62 -1.02
N ARG A 28 -11.05 2.90 -0.74
CA ARG A 28 -9.90 2.74 -1.65
C ARG A 28 -9.43 1.31 -1.65
N TRP A 29 -8.85 0.91 -2.77
CA TRP A 29 -8.14 -0.34 -2.89
C TRP A 29 -6.76 -0.07 -3.45
N ASP A 30 -5.75 -0.72 -2.90
CA ASP A 30 -4.41 -0.72 -3.46
C ASP A 30 -3.78 -2.10 -3.44
N GLY A 31 -2.66 -2.17 -4.14
CA GLY A 31 -1.76 -3.30 -4.09
C GLY A 31 -0.37 -2.89 -4.51
N GLY A 32 0.61 -3.70 -4.12
CA GLY A 32 2.00 -3.37 -4.33
C GLY A 32 2.93 -4.54 -4.14
N LEU A 33 4.20 -4.25 -4.37
CA LEU A 33 5.33 -5.14 -4.15
C LEU A 33 6.24 -4.54 -3.10
N THR A 34 6.80 -5.39 -2.24
CA THR A 34 7.87 -5.02 -1.32
C THR A 34 9.10 -5.88 -1.61
N TYR A 35 10.26 -5.25 -1.60
CA TYR A 35 11.55 -5.89 -1.85
C TYR A 35 12.50 -5.65 -0.68
N GLU A 36 12.97 -6.74 -0.07
CA GLU A 36 13.95 -6.72 1.01
C GLU A 36 15.37 -6.66 0.43
N VAL A 37 15.99 -5.49 0.51
CA VAL A 37 17.37 -5.30 0.05
C VAL A 37 18.32 -6.04 1.00
N ASN A 38 18.11 -5.84 2.30
CA ASN A 38 18.76 -6.53 3.42
C ASN A 38 17.86 -6.47 4.67
N GLU A 39 18.29 -7.10 5.76
CA GLU A 39 17.52 -7.23 7.02
C GLU A 39 17.06 -5.89 7.64
N ASN A 40 17.69 -4.78 7.24
CA ASN A 40 17.42 -3.44 7.75
C ASN A 40 16.83 -2.48 6.70
N LEU A 41 16.63 -2.91 5.45
CA LEU A 41 16.21 -2.03 4.36
C LEU A 41 15.20 -2.72 3.43
N GLN A 42 14.01 -2.14 3.33
CA GLN A 42 12.95 -2.56 2.40
C GLN A 42 12.53 -1.40 1.49
N LEU A 43 12.25 -1.73 0.23
CA LEU A 43 11.71 -0.83 -0.78
C LEU A 43 10.31 -1.29 -1.19
N ASP A 44 9.39 -0.34 -1.30
CA ASP A 44 7.99 -0.63 -1.63
C ASP A 44 7.57 0.17 -2.87
N ILE A 45 6.81 -0.46 -3.75
CA ILE A 45 6.07 0.21 -4.82
C ILE A 45 4.63 -0.25 -4.77
N SER A 46 3.70 0.69 -4.77
CA SER A 46 2.28 0.37 -4.79
C SER A 46 1.50 1.32 -5.67
N THR A 47 0.32 0.87 -6.04
CA THR A 47 -0.65 1.68 -6.77
C THR A 47 -2.04 1.33 -6.32
N GLY A 48 -2.96 2.28 -6.41
CA GLY A 48 -4.34 2.03 -6.04
C GLY A 48 -5.33 2.91 -6.79
N ILE A 49 -6.60 2.61 -6.54
CA ILE A 49 -7.76 3.29 -7.10
C ILE A 49 -8.76 3.64 -6.02
N GLY A 50 -9.50 4.70 -6.28
CA GLY A 50 -10.66 5.09 -5.50
C GLY A 50 -11.88 4.26 -5.87
N LEU A 51 -12.62 3.81 -4.86
CA LEU A 51 -13.89 3.12 -5.01
C LEU A 51 -15.09 4.02 -4.65
N SER A 52 -14.83 5.25 -4.21
CA SER A 52 -15.85 6.24 -3.87
C SER A 52 -15.66 7.52 -4.68
N LYS A 53 -16.73 8.29 -4.83
CA LYS A 53 -16.70 9.57 -5.56
C LYS A 53 -15.77 10.64 -4.95
N VAL A 54 -15.34 10.46 -3.70
CA VAL A 54 -14.43 11.40 -3.02
C VAL A 54 -12.99 10.92 -3.01
N SER A 55 -12.75 9.68 -3.42
CA SER A 55 -11.42 9.09 -3.50
C SER A 55 -10.69 9.57 -4.76
N PRO A 56 -9.34 9.59 -4.77
CA PRO A 56 -8.57 9.76 -6.00
C PRO A 56 -8.86 8.61 -6.97
N ASP A 57 -9.03 8.89 -8.26
CA ASP A 57 -9.31 7.85 -9.26
C ASP A 57 -8.15 6.84 -9.37
N PHE A 58 -6.91 7.32 -9.30
CA PHE A 58 -5.70 6.52 -9.34
C PHE A 58 -4.57 7.21 -8.56
N PHE A 59 -3.71 6.44 -7.90
CA PHE A 59 -2.51 6.97 -7.25
C PHE A 59 -1.36 5.96 -7.26
N PRO A 60 -0.14 6.38 -7.64
CA PRO A 60 1.08 5.61 -7.40
C PRO A 60 1.75 6.00 -6.08
N SER A 61 2.52 5.09 -5.48
CA SER A 61 3.30 5.32 -4.26
C SER A 61 4.64 4.59 -4.30
N LEU A 62 5.62 5.18 -3.61
CA LEU A 62 6.94 4.60 -3.38
C LEU A 62 7.26 4.71 -1.88
N GLY A 63 7.77 3.63 -1.30
CA GLY A 63 8.09 3.53 0.12
C GLY A 63 9.52 3.09 0.36
N LEU A 64 10.06 3.53 1.50
CA LEU A 64 11.38 3.16 2.01
C LEU A 64 11.21 2.88 3.51
N SER A 65 11.54 1.67 3.94
CA SER A 65 11.53 1.29 5.35
C SER A 65 12.94 0.95 5.81
N ILE A 66 13.39 1.60 6.88
CA ILE A 66 14.70 1.39 7.50
C ILE A 66 14.48 0.91 8.93
N ARG A 67 15.06 -0.24 9.28
CA ARG A 67 15.11 -0.71 10.66
C ARG A 67 16.26 -0.01 11.38
N MET A 68 15.92 0.80 12.38
CA MET A 68 16.90 1.43 13.27
C MET A 68 17.23 0.51 14.45
N PRO A 69 18.46 0.58 14.98
CA PRO A 69 18.85 -0.16 16.20
C PRO A 69 18.12 0.33 17.45
#